data_AF-M5C095-F1
#
_entry.id   AF-M5C095-F1
#
_cell.length_a   1.000
_cell.length_b   1.000
_cell.length_c   1.000
_cell.angle_alpha   90.00
_cell.angle_beta   90.00
_cell.angle_gamma   90.00
#
_symmetry.space_group_name_H-M   'P 1'
#
loop_
_entity.id
_entity.type
_entity.pdbx_description
1 polymer ?
#
loop_
_entity_poly.entity_id
_entity_poly.type
_entity_poly.pdbx_seq_one_letter_code
_entity_poly.pdbx_strand_id
1 'polypeptide(L)'
;MDLYGADRDMTNFLEWLTGDEKFPNLKISSIHNTSRTDIKSYLENLVTLSPGVVFVYIQGHSLPELYITGDGRGSDGEYIGLKSTELIELFSRFENNTSSIVITDFCHSGNFLHLRYRLEVDTDGKRADWVEVENWTQGSGDTTSHPSSQMLHIAGSADNQLALSKAEPKTLPELLAELR
;
A
#
# COMPACT_ATOMS: atom_id res chain seq x y z
N MET A 1 -0.11 -19.17 5.60
CA MET A 1 -1.07 -18.68 6.61
C MET A 1 -2.23 -18.12 5.84
N ASP A 2 -3.46 -18.42 6.26
CA ASP A 2 -4.65 -18.00 5.54
C ASP A 2 -5.19 -16.70 6.11
N LEU A 3 -5.50 -15.74 5.23
CA LEU A 3 -6.11 -14.46 5.57
C LEU A 3 -7.61 -14.52 5.31
N TYR A 4 -8.40 -14.83 6.34
CA TYR A 4 -9.85 -15.02 6.23
C TYR A 4 -10.65 -13.78 5.76
N GLY A 5 -10.07 -12.57 5.81
CA GLY A 5 -10.70 -11.33 5.33
C GLY A 5 -10.29 -10.90 3.92
N ALA A 6 -9.20 -11.46 3.37
CA ALA A 6 -8.54 -10.89 2.21
C ALA A 6 -9.41 -10.88 0.94
N ASP A 7 -10.11 -11.99 0.68
CA ASP A 7 -11.00 -12.09 -0.48
C ASP A 7 -12.14 -11.06 -0.43
N ARG A 8 -12.61 -10.73 0.78
CA ARG A 8 -13.69 -9.75 0.96
C ARG A 8 -13.18 -8.32 0.77
N ASP A 9 -12.00 -7.99 1.28
CA ASP A 9 -11.41 -6.67 1.13
C ASP A 9 -11.07 -6.39 -0.35
N MET A 10 -10.52 -7.38 -1.05
CA MET A 10 -10.31 -7.29 -2.50
C MET A 10 -11.63 -7.09 -3.25
N THR A 11 -12.68 -7.83 -2.90
CA THR A 11 -14.01 -7.68 -3.54
C THR A 11 -14.56 -6.28 -3.33
N ASN A 12 -14.55 -5.77 -2.09
CA ASN A 12 -15.02 -4.42 -1.77
C ASN A 12 -14.21 -3.34 -2.50
N PHE A 13 -12.88 -3.51 -2.59
CA PHE A 13 -12.02 -2.58 -3.31
C PHE A 13 -12.35 -2.54 -4.80
N LEU A 14 -12.53 -3.70 -5.44
CA LEU A 14 -12.90 -3.80 -6.84
C LEU A 14 -14.29 -3.21 -7.10
N GLU A 15 -15.27 -3.48 -6.23
CA GLU A 15 -16.61 -2.87 -6.30
C GLU A 15 -16.55 -1.35 -6.18
N TRP A 16 -15.78 -0.80 -5.22
CA TRP A 16 -15.59 0.65 -5.10
C TRP A 16 -14.94 1.27 -6.33
N LEU A 17 -13.96 0.57 -6.91
CA LEU A 17 -13.20 1.04 -8.05
C LEU A 17 -14.02 1.01 -9.36
N THR A 18 -14.96 0.07 -9.49
CA THR A 18 -15.73 -0.18 -10.73
C THR A 18 -17.19 0.24 -10.67
N GLY A 19 -17.79 0.33 -9.48
CA GLY A 19 -19.25 0.36 -9.28
C GLY A 19 -20.00 1.59 -9.78
N ASP A 20 -19.30 2.66 -10.15
CA ASP A 20 -19.89 3.95 -10.53
C ASP A 20 -19.40 4.47 -11.91
N GLU A 21 -18.76 3.63 -12.73
CA GLU A 21 -18.10 4.04 -14.00
C GLU A 21 -17.12 5.23 -13.85
N LYS A 22 -16.65 5.51 -12.63
CA LYS A 22 -15.72 6.61 -12.30
C LYS A 22 -14.47 6.62 -13.17
N PHE A 23 -14.03 5.43 -13.59
CA PHE A 23 -12.81 5.22 -14.37
C PHE A 23 -13.11 4.39 -15.63
N PRO A 24 -13.67 5.01 -16.69
CA PRO A 24 -14.19 4.28 -17.86
C PRO A 24 -13.11 3.56 -18.69
N ASN A 25 -11.84 3.95 -18.55
CA ASN A 25 -10.70 3.33 -19.24
C ASN A 25 -9.81 2.50 -18.29
N LEU A 26 -10.31 2.18 -17.09
CA LEU A 26 -9.55 1.44 -16.12
C LEU A 26 -9.30 0.01 -16.60
N LYS A 27 -8.02 -0.36 -16.70
CA LYS A 27 -7.60 -1.74 -16.89
C LYS A 27 -7.28 -2.33 -15.54
N ILE A 28 -7.98 -3.39 -15.16
CA ILE A 28 -7.79 -4.07 -13.90
C ILE A 28 -7.00 -5.35 -14.14
N SER A 29 -6.02 -5.59 -13.29
CA SER A 29 -5.31 -6.86 -13.21
C SER A 29 -5.21 -7.23 -11.74
N SER A 30 -5.70 -8.42 -11.39
CA SER A 30 -5.59 -8.98 -10.04
C SER A 30 -4.77 -10.27 -10.10
N ILE A 31 -3.92 -10.45 -9.09
CA ILE A 31 -3.11 -11.65 -8.90
C ILE A 31 -3.26 -12.11 -7.45
N HIS A 32 -3.40 -13.41 -7.25
CA HIS A 32 -3.62 -14.02 -5.93
C HIS A 32 -2.47 -14.95 -5.59
N ASN A 33 -2.02 -14.96 -4.32
CA ASN A 33 -0.92 -15.80 -3.83
C ASN A 33 0.31 -15.75 -4.75
N THR A 34 0.68 -14.54 -5.17
CA THR A 34 1.63 -14.32 -6.25
C THR A 34 3.08 -14.40 -5.77
N SER A 35 3.99 -14.84 -6.65
CA SER A 35 5.42 -14.85 -6.35
C SER A 35 5.97 -13.43 -6.29
N ARG A 36 7.09 -13.26 -5.58
CA ARG A 36 7.91 -12.06 -5.57
C ARG A 36 8.28 -11.62 -6.98
N THR A 37 8.70 -12.56 -7.82
CA THR A 37 9.13 -12.27 -9.21
C THR A 37 7.97 -11.67 -10.00
N ASP A 38 6.79 -12.28 -9.91
CA ASP A 38 5.61 -11.80 -10.64
C ASP A 38 5.20 -10.40 -10.17
N ILE A 39 5.19 -10.13 -8.86
CA ILE A 39 4.87 -8.79 -8.34
C ILE A 39 5.83 -7.75 -8.92
N LYS A 40 7.14 -8.02 -8.93
CA LYS A 40 8.12 -7.09 -9.49
C LYS A 40 7.85 -6.86 -10.98
N SER A 41 7.64 -7.93 -11.74
CA SER A 41 7.33 -7.81 -13.17
C SER A 41 6.06 -7.02 -13.45
N TYR A 42 5.00 -7.16 -12.64
CA TYR A 42 3.79 -6.37 -12.77
C TYR A 42 4.04 -4.87 -12.52
N LEU A 43 4.75 -4.53 -11.44
CA LEU A 43 5.09 -3.14 -11.12
C LEU A 43 6.03 -2.53 -12.18
N GLU A 44 7.01 -3.29 -12.66
CA GLU A 44 7.91 -2.85 -13.75
C GLU A 44 7.18 -2.64 -15.08
N ASN A 45 6.19 -3.48 -15.38
CA ASN A 45 5.32 -3.27 -16.53
C ASN A 45 4.51 -1.98 -16.40
N LEU A 46 3.99 -1.66 -15.21
CA LEU A 46 3.27 -0.41 -14.96
C LEU A 46 4.18 0.81 -15.14
N VAL A 47 5.41 0.75 -14.62
CA VAL A 47 6.44 1.77 -14.86
C VAL A 47 6.70 1.95 -16.36
N THR A 48 6.84 0.85 -17.11
CA THR A 48 7.09 0.89 -18.56
C THR A 48 5.91 1.44 -19.35
N LEU A 49 4.69 1.14 -18.93
CA LEU A 49 3.46 1.61 -19.58
C LEU A 49 3.23 3.11 -19.38
N SER A 50 3.78 3.71 -18.32
CA SER A 50 3.63 5.14 -17.95
C SER A 50 2.17 5.62 -18.02
N PRO A 51 1.23 4.96 -17.30
CA PRO A 51 -0.17 5.37 -17.30
C PRO A 51 -0.35 6.71 -16.59
N GLY A 52 -1.32 7.53 -17.01
CA GLY A 52 -1.58 8.81 -16.33
C GLY A 52 -1.97 8.65 -14.85
N VAL A 53 -2.69 7.58 -14.51
CA VAL A 53 -3.03 7.22 -13.11
C VAL A 53 -2.88 5.72 -12.93
N VAL A 54 -2.29 5.30 -11.81
CA VAL A 54 -2.18 3.90 -11.40
C VAL A 54 -2.74 3.70 -10.00
N PHE A 55 -3.55 2.65 -9.84
CA PHE A 55 -4.02 2.16 -8.55
C PHE A 55 -3.31 0.86 -8.23
N VAL A 56 -2.65 0.79 -7.07
CA VAL A 56 -1.95 -0.41 -6.61
C VAL A 56 -2.51 -0.78 -5.25
N TYR A 57 -3.26 -1.88 -5.17
CA TYR A 57 -3.74 -2.44 -3.92
C TYR A 57 -2.94 -3.72 -3.62
N ILE A 58 -2.22 -3.73 -2.50
CA ILE A 58 -1.42 -4.86 -2.06
C ILE A 58 -1.93 -5.28 -0.69
N GLN A 59 -2.35 -6.54 -0.58
CA GLN A 59 -2.80 -7.13 0.67
C GLN A 59 -1.96 -8.36 1.00
N GLY A 60 -1.69 -8.61 2.28
CA GLY A 60 -1.01 -9.84 2.68
C GLY A 60 -0.47 -9.84 4.10
N HIS A 61 0.45 -10.77 4.34
CA HIS A 61 1.22 -10.81 5.58
C HIS A 61 2.54 -10.07 5.41
N SER A 62 3.09 -9.64 6.53
CA SER A 62 4.34 -8.92 6.58
C SER A 62 5.06 -9.20 7.90
N LEU A 63 6.38 -9.05 7.83
CA LEU A 63 7.24 -8.78 8.98
C LEU A 63 7.68 -7.31 8.89
N PRO A 64 8.31 -6.74 9.94
CA PRO A 64 8.91 -5.42 9.82
C PRO A 64 9.77 -5.31 8.54
N GLU A 65 9.45 -4.34 7.69
CA GLU A 65 10.11 -4.05 6.41
C GLU A 65 10.06 -5.16 5.32
N LEU A 66 9.30 -6.23 5.51
CA LEU A 66 9.21 -7.34 4.57
C LEU A 66 7.75 -7.74 4.30
N TYR A 67 7.29 -7.50 3.08
CA TYR A 67 6.01 -8.03 2.57
C TYR A 67 6.17 -9.48 2.15
N ILE A 68 5.46 -10.40 2.81
CA ILE A 68 5.55 -11.85 2.53
C ILE A 68 4.76 -12.18 1.27
N THR A 69 5.40 -12.93 0.36
CA THR A 69 4.82 -13.31 -0.93
C THR A 69 4.33 -14.75 -0.95
N GLY A 70 3.65 -15.14 -2.04
CA GLY A 70 3.18 -16.51 -2.25
C GLY A 70 4.29 -17.57 -2.35
N ASP A 71 5.55 -17.16 -2.48
CA ASP A 71 6.71 -18.06 -2.47
C ASP A 71 6.91 -18.77 -1.12
N GLY A 72 6.32 -18.24 -0.03
CA GLY A 72 6.39 -18.86 1.28
C GLY A 72 7.77 -18.72 1.92
N ARG A 73 8.42 -19.85 2.24
CA ARG A 73 9.74 -19.88 2.90
C ARG A 73 10.80 -20.46 1.96
N GLY A 74 11.99 -19.86 2.00
CA GLY A 74 13.18 -20.36 1.31
C GLY A 74 13.74 -21.63 1.93
N SER A 75 14.81 -22.16 1.32
CA SER A 75 15.52 -23.35 1.82
C SER A 75 16.21 -23.14 3.17
N ASP A 76 16.49 -21.88 3.52
CA ASP A 76 16.99 -21.44 4.81
C ASP A 76 15.90 -21.32 5.89
N GLY A 77 14.63 -21.50 5.50
CA GLY A 77 13.48 -21.36 6.38
C GLY A 77 13.00 -19.91 6.55
N GLU A 78 13.64 -18.93 5.93
CA GLU A 78 13.22 -17.52 6.00
C GLU A 78 12.08 -17.23 5.03
N TYR A 79 11.21 -16.27 5.37
CA TYR A 79 10.13 -15.87 4.46
C TYR A 79 10.68 -15.15 3.24
N ILE A 80 10.16 -15.50 2.07
CA ILE A 80 10.45 -14.82 0.81
C ILE A 80 9.45 -13.68 0.62
N GLY A 81 9.99 -12.49 0.39
CA GLY A 81 9.20 -11.28 0.35
C GLY A 81 9.80 -10.14 -0.45
N LEU A 82 9.04 -9.06 -0.55
CA LEU A 82 9.52 -7.76 -1.04
C LEU A 82 9.86 -6.88 0.13
N LYS A 83 11.07 -6.33 0.14
CA LYS A 83 11.44 -5.33 1.13
C LYS A 83 10.78 -3.99 0.80
N SER A 84 10.49 -3.19 1.81
CA SER A 84 9.93 -1.86 1.58
C SER A 84 10.84 -0.98 0.72
N THR A 85 12.17 -1.11 0.86
CA THR A 85 13.14 -0.40 0.00
C THR A 85 13.03 -0.80 -1.47
N GLU A 86 12.70 -2.05 -1.78
CA GLU A 86 12.48 -2.49 -3.16
C GLU A 86 11.19 -1.92 -3.74
N LEU A 87 10.13 -1.80 -2.93
CA LEU A 87 8.89 -1.16 -3.34
C LEU A 87 9.13 0.33 -3.62
N ILE A 88 9.85 1.02 -2.72
CA ILE A 88 10.24 2.42 -2.89
C ILE A 88 11.03 2.61 -4.19
N GLU A 89 12.01 1.74 -4.46
CA GLU A 89 12.80 1.79 -5.69
C GLU A 89 11.91 1.63 -6.93
N LEU A 90 10.98 0.67 -6.93
CA LEU A 90 10.05 0.49 -8.05
C LEU A 90 9.15 1.71 -8.24
N PHE A 91 8.60 2.26 -7.17
CA PHE A 91 7.72 3.42 -7.22
C PHE A 91 8.46 4.70 -7.63
N SER A 92 9.74 4.82 -7.29
CA SER A 92 10.60 5.94 -7.72
C SER A 92 10.79 6.03 -9.23
N ARG A 93 10.56 4.93 -9.95
CA ARG A 93 10.75 4.86 -11.41
C ARG A 93 9.53 5.37 -12.18
N PHE A 94 8.39 5.62 -11.52
CA PHE A 94 7.25 6.26 -12.19
C PHE A 94 7.60 7.68 -12.61
N GLU A 95 7.34 7.98 -13.88
CA GLU A 95 7.56 9.30 -14.47
C GLU A 95 6.63 10.36 -13.84
N ASN A 96 7.01 11.63 -13.92
CA ASN A 96 6.26 12.74 -13.30
C ASN A 96 4.84 12.96 -13.87
N ASN A 97 4.53 12.35 -15.02
CA ASN A 97 3.20 12.36 -15.65
C ASN A 97 2.28 11.22 -15.16
N THR A 98 2.81 10.29 -14.36
CA THR A 98 2.05 9.23 -13.72
C THR A 98 1.73 9.64 -12.29
N SER A 99 0.46 9.63 -11.90
CA SER A 99 0.05 9.73 -10.49
C SER A 99 -0.28 8.33 -9.95
N SER A 100 0.14 8.04 -8.72
CA SER A 100 -0.07 6.73 -8.11
C SER A 100 -0.89 6.83 -6.82
N ILE A 101 -1.85 5.92 -6.68
CA ILE A 101 -2.56 5.67 -5.42
C ILE A 101 -2.18 4.25 -4.99
N VAL A 102 -1.38 4.17 -3.93
CA VAL A 102 -0.88 2.90 -3.40
C VAL A 102 -1.60 2.63 -2.09
N ILE A 103 -2.22 1.47 -1.97
CA ILE A 103 -2.93 1.04 -0.78
C ILE A 103 -2.28 -0.26 -0.31
N THR A 104 -1.78 -0.25 0.91
CA THR A 104 -1.10 -1.40 1.51
C THR A 104 -1.87 -1.89 2.72
N ASP A 105 -2.38 -3.11 2.63
CA ASP A 105 -3.16 -3.76 3.67
C ASP A 105 -2.39 -4.98 4.22
N PHE A 106 -1.45 -4.68 5.11
CA PHE A 106 -0.66 -5.66 5.84
C PHE A 106 -0.38 -5.15 7.26
N CYS A 107 -0.01 -6.03 8.19
CA CYS A 107 0.47 -5.62 9.51
C CYS A 107 1.76 -4.77 9.35
N HIS A 108 2.08 -3.88 10.29
CA HIS A 108 3.33 -3.09 10.19
C HIS A 108 3.49 -2.34 8.85
N SER A 109 2.39 -1.97 8.19
CA SER A 109 2.41 -1.30 6.88
C SER A 109 2.84 0.16 6.93
N GLY A 110 3.11 0.70 8.12
CA GLY A 110 3.38 2.13 8.33
C GLY A 110 4.62 2.65 7.63
N ASN A 111 5.37 1.81 6.92
CA ASN A 111 6.44 2.26 6.07
C ASN A 111 5.87 3.28 5.08
N PHE A 112 6.25 4.55 5.29
CA PHE A 112 5.73 5.69 4.53
C PHE A 112 6.21 5.72 3.08
N LEU A 113 6.82 4.65 2.55
CA LEU A 113 7.43 4.57 1.22
C LEU A 113 8.37 5.74 0.91
N HIS A 114 9.03 6.27 1.95
CA HIS A 114 9.81 7.49 1.89
C HIS A 114 8.99 8.61 1.19
N LEU A 115 7.77 8.88 1.66
CA LEU A 115 6.99 10.02 1.23
C LEU A 115 7.34 11.26 2.06
N ARG A 116 7.35 12.40 1.38
CA ARG A 116 7.68 13.71 1.98
C ARG A 116 6.68 14.15 3.04
N TYR A 117 5.41 13.86 2.83
CA TYR A 117 4.31 14.34 3.67
C TYR A 117 3.50 13.17 4.20
N ARG A 118 3.07 13.27 5.46
CA ARG A 118 2.09 12.38 6.07
C ARG A 118 0.90 13.19 6.59
N LEU A 119 -0.27 12.59 6.59
CA LEU A 119 -1.44 13.17 7.24
C LEU A 119 -1.41 12.80 8.73
N GLU A 120 -1.29 13.80 9.59
CA GLU A 120 -1.50 13.64 11.02
C GLU A 120 -2.96 13.98 11.35
N VAL A 121 -3.63 13.04 12.02
CA VAL A 121 -5.00 13.22 12.50
C VAL A 121 -4.96 13.24 14.03
N ASP A 122 -5.51 14.29 14.62
CA ASP A 122 -5.60 14.41 16.08
C ASP A 122 -6.40 13.24 16.66
N THR A 123 -6.15 12.91 17.93
CA THR A 123 -6.80 11.78 18.62
C THR A 123 -8.33 11.91 18.69
N ASP A 124 -8.87 13.12 18.54
CA ASP A 124 -10.31 13.38 18.49
C ASP A 124 -10.88 13.48 17.06
N GLY A 125 -10.04 13.29 16.04
CA GLY A 125 -10.42 13.30 14.62
C GLY A 125 -10.82 14.66 14.06
N LYS A 126 -10.73 15.75 14.82
CA LYS A 126 -11.26 17.06 14.40
C LYS A 126 -10.28 17.88 13.58
N ARG A 127 -9.00 17.53 13.64
CA ARG A 127 -7.93 18.16 12.88
C ARG A 127 -7.18 17.10 12.08
N ALA A 128 -6.95 17.40 10.82
CA ALA A 128 -6.16 16.60 9.92
C ALA A 128 -5.23 17.53 9.14
N ASP A 129 -3.93 17.46 9.41
CA ASP A 129 -2.92 18.33 8.81
C ASP A 129 -1.84 17.51 8.11
N TRP A 130 -1.40 18.00 6.95
CA TRP A 130 -0.24 17.47 6.27
C TRP A 130 1.02 18.02 6.93
N VAL A 131 1.83 17.11 7.47
CA VAL A 131 3.13 17.45 8.05
C VAL A 131 4.24 16.85 7.20
N GLU A 132 5.35 17.58 7.09
CA GLU A 132 6.56 17.08 6.44
C GLU A 132 7.28 16.11 7.39
N VAL A 133 7.75 14.98 6.87
CA VAL A 133 8.44 13.95 7.67
C VAL A 133 9.84 14.46 8.05
N GLU A 134 10.18 14.46 9.34
CA GLU A 134 11.41 15.06 9.89
C GLU A 134 12.70 14.59 9.20
N ASN A 135 12.74 13.33 8.75
CA ASN A 135 13.90 12.72 8.09
C ASN A 135 13.95 12.94 6.56
N TRP A 136 13.02 13.72 5.99
CA TRP A 136 13.02 14.04 4.56
C TRP A 136 14.03 15.13 4.19
N THR A 137 14.17 16.14 5.06
CA THR A 137 14.99 17.33 4.80
C THR A 137 16.43 17.19 5.27
N GLN A 138 16.66 16.34 6.28
CA GLN A 138 18.00 15.94 6.65
C GLN A 138 18.45 14.91 5.62
N GLY A 139 19.29 15.34 4.67
CA GLY A 139 20.00 14.47 3.75
C GLY A 139 20.90 13.50 4.52
N SER A 140 20.29 12.52 5.19
CA SER A 140 20.93 11.28 5.55
C SER A 140 21.60 10.82 4.27
N GLY A 141 22.88 10.46 4.32
CA GLY A 141 23.66 10.05 3.15
C GLY A 141 23.13 8.78 2.45
N ASP A 142 21.88 8.40 2.73
CA ASP A 142 21.12 7.38 2.06
C ASP A 142 20.56 7.96 0.76
N THR A 143 21.22 7.59 -0.33
CA THR A 143 20.78 7.79 -1.71
C THR A 143 19.52 6.98 -2.04
N THR A 144 18.68 6.71 -1.05
CA THR A 144 17.47 5.90 -1.22
C THR A 144 16.53 6.61 -2.16
N SER A 145 16.14 5.87 -3.18
CA SER A 145 15.19 6.31 -4.19
C SER A 145 13.96 6.94 -3.54
N HIS A 146 13.48 8.04 -4.11
CA HIS A 146 12.27 8.73 -3.66
C HIS A 146 11.27 8.72 -4.80
N PRO A 147 9.97 8.49 -4.55
CA PRO A 147 8.93 8.74 -5.53
C PRO A 147 9.04 10.18 -6.07
N SER A 148 9.46 10.33 -7.33
CA SER A 148 9.48 11.63 -8.01
C SER A 148 8.12 12.01 -8.58
N SER A 149 7.28 11.00 -8.82
CA SER A 149 5.89 11.13 -9.24
C SER A 149 4.98 11.50 -8.08
N GLN A 150 3.78 12.00 -8.41
CA GLN A 150 2.76 12.23 -7.39
C GLN A 150 2.27 10.89 -6.85
N MET A 151 2.43 10.67 -5.54
CA MET A 151 1.97 9.46 -4.88
C MET A 151 1.12 9.79 -3.66
N LEU A 152 -0.04 9.13 -3.56
CA LEU A 152 -0.82 9.01 -2.33
C LEU A 152 -0.70 7.57 -1.84
N HIS A 153 -0.15 7.39 -0.64
CA HIS A 153 -0.07 6.10 0.03
C HIS A 153 -1.07 6.03 1.18
N ILE A 154 -1.85 4.95 1.23
CA ILE A 154 -2.81 4.66 2.29
C ILE A 154 -2.42 3.32 2.92
N ALA A 155 -1.93 3.38 4.15
CA ALA A 155 -1.53 2.20 4.91
C ALA A 155 -2.67 1.70 5.82
N GLY A 156 -2.90 0.38 5.84
CA GLY A 156 -3.92 -0.27 6.68
C GLY A 156 -3.57 -0.29 8.17
N SER A 157 -2.30 -0.09 8.51
CA SER A 157 -1.82 0.06 9.90
C SER A 157 -0.69 1.08 10.02
N ALA A 158 -0.56 1.69 11.20
CA ALA A 158 0.63 2.47 11.58
C ALA A 158 1.86 1.56 11.76
N ASP A 159 3.07 2.14 11.77
CA ASP A 159 4.36 1.44 11.83
C ASP A 159 4.43 0.42 12.97
N ASN A 160 3.93 0.81 14.14
CA ASN A 160 4.00 0.03 15.37
C ASN A 160 2.67 -0.67 15.71
N GLN A 161 1.69 -0.67 14.80
CA GLN A 161 0.37 -1.24 15.04
C GLN A 161 0.15 -2.49 14.20
N LEU A 162 -0.35 -3.55 14.84
CA LEU A 162 -0.84 -4.73 14.15
C LEU A 162 -2.13 -4.36 13.42
N ALA A 163 -2.25 -4.73 12.14
CA ALA A 163 -3.54 -4.69 11.45
C ALA A 163 -4.46 -5.71 12.14
N LEU A 164 -5.50 -5.22 12.83
CA LEU A 164 -6.39 -6.08 13.61
C LEU A 164 -7.36 -6.80 12.68
N SER A 165 -7.07 -8.05 12.31
CA SER A 165 -8.00 -8.93 11.58
C SER A 165 -9.09 -9.56 12.45
N LYS A 166 -9.22 -9.14 13.72
CA LYS A 166 -10.14 -9.73 14.71
C LYS A 166 -11.35 -8.86 15.09
N ALA A 167 -11.47 -7.65 14.54
CA ALA A 167 -12.69 -6.88 14.75
C ALA A 167 -13.80 -7.49 13.87
N GLU A 168 -14.94 -7.84 14.47
CA GLU A 168 -16.13 -8.15 13.69
C GLU A 168 -16.41 -6.96 12.77
N PRO A 169 -16.62 -7.21 11.46
CA PRO A 169 -16.70 -6.14 10.49
C PRO A 169 -17.96 -5.31 10.74
N LYS A 170 -17.76 -4.06 11.16
CA LYS A 170 -18.82 -3.07 11.23
C LYS A 170 -19.17 -2.61 9.82
N THR A 171 -20.46 -2.58 9.52
CA THR A 171 -21.02 -1.99 8.32
C THR A 171 -20.78 -0.47 8.30
N LEU A 172 -20.76 0.14 7.11
CA LEU A 172 -20.58 1.59 6.96
C LEU A 172 -21.57 2.41 7.83
N PRO A 173 -22.85 2.02 7.98
CA PRO A 173 -23.76 2.67 8.94
C PRO A 173 -23.33 2.58 10.41
N GLU A 174 -22.73 1.46 10.85
CA GLU A 174 -22.26 1.28 12.21
C GLU A 174 -21.03 2.15 12.50
N LEU A 175 -20.13 2.29 11.53
CA LEU A 175 -18.99 3.21 11.62
C LEU A 175 -19.45 4.68 11.70
N LEU A 176 -20.47 5.06 10.92
CA LEU A 176 -21.03 6.41 10.94
C LEU A 176 -21.81 6.73 12.23
N ALA A 177 -22.32 5.72 12.94
CA ALA A 177 -23.03 5.89 14.20
C ALA A 177 -22.10 6.20 15.38
N GLU A 178 -20.84 5.75 15.33
CA GLU A 178 -19.84 5.98 16.38
C GLU A 178 -19.15 7.35 16.27
N LEU A 179 -19.38 8.07 15.17
CA LEU A 179 -18.87 9.42 14.90
C LEU A 179 -19.84 10.54 15.32
N ARG A 180 -20.90 10.23 16.08
CA ARG A 180 -21.89 11.18 16.62
C ARG A 180 -21.80 11.28 18.13
#